data_AF-A0A351AT95-F1
#
_entry.id   AF-A0A351AT95-F1
#
_cell.length_a   1.000
_cell.length_b   1.000
_cell.length_c   1.000
_cell.angle_alpha   90.00
_cell.angle_beta   90.00
_cell.angle_gamma   90.00
#
_symmetry.space_group_name_H-M   'P 1'
#
loop_
_entity.id
_entity.type
_entity.pdbx_description
1 polymer ?
#
loop_
_entity_poly.entity_id
_entity_poly.type
_entity_poly.pdbx_seq_one_letter_code
_entity_poly.pdbx_strand_id
1 'polypeptide(L)'
;FAVGIVDRSKVFDIETQRPGDVIIALPSSGVHSNGFSLVRKVFNLNSNNAVLGTHVESLGKTLGEALLEPTRIYVKPVLELAKEVRIKGCAHITGGGFYE
;
A
#
# COMPACT_ATOMS: atom_id res chain seq x y z
N PHE A 1 4.26 2.37 16.89
CA PHE A 1 4.97 1.19 17.40
C PHE A 1 4.01 0.02 17.42
N ALA A 2 4.41 -1.16 16.96
CA ALA A 2 3.59 -2.36 16.96
C ALA A 2 4.46 -3.58 17.30
N VAL A 3 3.86 -4.59 17.96
CA VAL A 3 4.50 -5.86 18.28
C VAL A 3 3.63 -6.98 17.71
N GLY A 4 4.27 -7.97 17.07
CA GLY A 4 3.63 -9.17 16.55
C GLY A 4 4.41 -10.41 16.95
N ILE A 5 3.76 -11.57 16.86
CA ILE A 5 4.36 -12.88 17.16
C ILE A 5 4.09 -13.84 16.00
N VAL A 6 5.07 -14.70 15.71
CA VAL A 6 4.97 -15.75 14.70
C VAL A 6 5.80 -16.95 15.12
N ASP A 7 5.29 -18.16 14.88
CA ASP A 7 6.08 -19.38 15.07
C ASP A 7 7.25 -19.39 14.09
N ARG A 8 8.43 -19.86 14.52
CA ARG A 8 9.63 -19.89 13.67
C ARG A 8 9.42 -20.65 12.36
N SER A 9 8.61 -21.70 12.39
CA SER A 9 8.26 -22.51 11.21
C SER A 9 7.34 -21.81 10.20
N LYS A 10 6.70 -20.70 10.60
CA LYS A 10 5.79 -19.90 9.77
C LYS A 10 6.42 -18.61 9.24
N VAL A 11 7.67 -18.33 9.61
CA VAL A 11 8.42 -17.21 9.04
C VAL A 11 8.62 -17.46 7.54
N PHE A 12 8.42 -16.42 6.72
CA PHE A 12 8.60 -16.54 5.28
C PHE A 12 10.05 -16.91 4.93
N ASP A 13 10.19 -17.76 3.93
CA ASP A 13 11.47 -18.28 3.46
C ASP A 13 11.63 -18.00 1.96
N ILE A 14 12.48 -17.02 1.65
CA ILE A 14 12.72 -16.54 0.29
C ILE A 14 13.37 -17.59 -0.60
N GLU A 15 14.10 -18.55 -0.02
CA GLU A 15 14.77 -19.62 -0.76
C GLU A 15 13.76 -20.58 -1.41
N THR A 16 12.48 -20.52 -1.02
CA THR A 16 11.41 -21.32 -1.62
C THR A 16 10.84 -20.72 -2.92
N GLN A 17 11.25 -19.50 -3.28
CA GLN A 17 10.80 -18.79 -4.47
C GLN A 17 11.49 -19.34 -5.74
N ARG A 18 10.74 -19.49 -6.83
CA ARG A 18 11.25 -20.02 -8.10
C ARG A 18 10.47 -19.52 -9.32
N PRO A 19 11.05 -19.60 -10.54
CA PRO A 19 10.29 -19.33 -11.76
C PRO A 19 9.00 -20.14 -11.82
N GLY A 20 7.90 -19.47 -12.20
CA GLY A 20 6.55 -20.04 -12.21
C GLY A 20 5.72 -19.76 -10.95
N ASP A 21 6.31 -19.17 -9.91
CA ASP A 21 5.54 -18.65 -8.78
C ASP A 21 4.69 -17.44 -9.20
N VAL A 22 3.56 -17.25 -8.50
CA VAL A 22 2.58 -16.21 -8.79
C VAL A 22 2.69 -15.07 -7.79
N ILE A 23 2.65 -13.84 -8.31
CA ILE A 23 2.54 -12.62 -7.50
C ILE A 23 1.06 -12.22 -7.43
N ILE A 24 0.55 -12.07 -6.21
CA ILE A 24 -0.81 -11.57 -5.95
C ILE A 24 -0.69 -10.18 -5.35
N ALA A 25 -1.28 -9.19 -6.02
CA ALA A 25 -1.32 -7.81 -5.54
C ALA A 25 -2.66 -7.51 -4.84
N LEU A 26 -2.58 -6.83 -3.69
CA LEU A 26 -3.76 -6.28 -3.02
C LEU A 26 -3.90 -4.80 -3.41
N PRO A 27 -5.09 -4.35 -3.84
CA PRO A 27 -5.27 -2.97 -4.29
C PRO A 27 -5.09 -1.98 -3.13
N SER A 28 -4.30 -0.93 -3.39
CA SER A 28 -4.22 0.23 -2.49
C SER A 28 -5.53 0.99 -2.45
N SER A 29 -5.66 1.88 -1.46
CA SER A 29 -6.76 2.83 -1.36
C SER A 29 -6.44 4.16 -2.05
N GLY A 30 -5.17 4.40 -2.39
CA GLY A 30 -4.67 5.62 -2.99
C GLY A 30 -3.15 5.68 -2.87
N VAL A 31 -2.61 6.87 -2.60
CA VAL A 31 -1.16 7.11 -2.40
C VAL A 31 -0.63 6.59 -1.05
N HIS A 32 -1.52 6.15 -0.15
CA HIS A 32 -1.21 5.69 1.20
C HIS A 32 -0.46 6.76 2.00
N SER A 33 0.72 6.47 2.53
CA SER A 33 1.49 7.40 3.37
C SER A 33 2.84 7.78 2.75
N ASN A 34 3.06 7.49 1.46
CA ASN A 34 4.33 7.74 0.76
C ASN A 34 4.12 8.63 -0.48
N GLY A 35 5.19 9.24 -0.97
CA GLY A 35 5.14 10.09 -2.16
C GLY A 35 4.59 11.52 -1.95
N PHE A 36 4.18 11.89 -0.73
CA PHE A 36 3.54 13.18 -0.46
C PHE A 36 4.42 14.41 -0.77
N SER A 37 5.74 14.28 -0.73
CA SER A 37 6.63 15.36 -1.18
C SER A 37 6.43 15.67 -2.67
N LEU A 38 6.28 14.65 -3.50
CA LEU A 38 5.98 14.82 -4.93
C LEU A 38 4.54 15.30 -5.13
N VAL A 39 3.56 14.72 -4.43
CA VAL A 39 2.15 15.14 -4.50
C VAL A 39 2.01 16.63 -4.21
N ARG A 40 2.60 17.12 -3.11
CA ARG A 40 2.57 18.54 -2.74
C ARG A 40 3.18 19.42 -3.83
N LYS A 41 4.25 18.96 -4.49
CA LYS A 41 4.93 19.69 -5.57
C LYS A 41 4.08 19.74 -6.84
N VAL A 42 3.51 18.60 -7.26
CA VAL A 42 2.69 18.49 -8.49
C VAL A 42 1.44 19.36 -8.41
N PHE A 43 0.77 19.36 -7.26
CA PHE A 43 -0.44 20.16 -7.06
C PHE A 43 -0.17 21.56 -6.51
N ASN A 44 1.10 21.94 -6.35
CA ASN A 44 1.52 23.23 -5.79
C ASN A 44 0.81 23.59 -4.47
N LEU A 45 0.64 22.61 -3.58
CA LEU A 45 -0.20 22.75 -2.38
C LEU A 45 0.33 23.83 -1.43
N ASN A 46 1.64 24.07 -1.41
CA ASN A 46 2.24 25.11 -0.58
C ASN A 46 1.79 26.54 -0.96
N SER A 47 1.34 26.75 -2.20
CA SER A 47 0.92 28.07 -2.70
C SER A 47 -0.56 28.10 -3.12
N ASN A 48 -1.18 26.95 -3.36
CA ASN A 48 -2.58 26.84 -3.76
C ASN A 48 -3.28 25.66 -3.09
N ASN A 49 -3.67 25.83 -1.83
CA ASN A 49 -4.45 24.81 -1.12
C ASN A 49 -5.91 24.68 -1.60
N ALA A 50 -6.44 25.68 -2.31
CA ALA A 50 -7.83 25.65 -2.79
C ALA A 50 -8.08 24.50 -3.77
N VAL A 51 -7.05 24.03 -4.47
CA VAL A 51 -7.12 22.87 -5.39
C VAL A 51 -7.56 21.57 -4.69
N LEU A 52 -7.36 21.46 -3.37
CA LEU A 52 -7.81 20.30 -2.60
C LEU A 52 -9.34 20.19 -2.56
N GLY A 53 -10.06 21.31 -2.66
CA GLY A 53 -11.52 21.33 -2.71
C GLY A 53 -12.10 21.07 -4.10
N THR A 54 -11.26 20.94 -5.13
CA THR A 54 -11.72 20.69 -6.50
C THR A 54 -12.28 19.27 -6.60
N HIS A 55 -13.54 19.16 -7.02
CA HIS A 55 -14.15 17.88 -7.36
C HIS A 55 -13.52 17.31 -8.63
N VAL A 56 -13.11 16.04 -8.59
CA VAL A 56 -12.54 15.33 -9.74
C VAL A 56 -13.50 14.22 -10.13
N GLU A 57 -14.15 14.38 -11.28
CA GLU A 57 -15.22 13.47 -11.74
C GLU A 57 -14.77 12.01 -11.80
N SER A 58 -13.55 11.74 -12.30
CA SER A 58 -12.99 10.39 -12.37
C SER A 58 -12.70 9.74 -11.00
N LEU A 59 -12.62 10.54 -9.94
CA LEU A 59 -12.46 10.07 -8.57
C LEU A 59 -13.79 10.03 -7.80
N GLY A 60 -14.83 10.71 -8.31
CA GLY A 60 -16.13 10.85 -7.65
C GLY A 60 -16.09 11.64 -6.33
N LYS A 61 -14.99 12.33 -6.05
CA LYS A 61 -14.73 13.08 -4.81
C LYS A 61 -13.74 14.22 -5.06
N THR A 62 -13.52 15.06 -4.06
CA THR A 62 -12.50 16.10 -4.13
C THR A 62 -11.09 15.52 -4.13
N LEU A 63 -10.12 16.27 -4.67
CA LEU A 63 -8.72 15.90 -4.63
C LEU A 63 -8.24 15.67 -3.18
N GLY A 64 -8.65 16.52 -2.24
CA GLY A 64 -8.32 16.39 -0.83
C GLY A 64 -8.85 15.10 -0.21
N GLU A 65 -10.10 14.74 -0.47
CA GLU A 65 -10.68 13.47 0.00
C GLU A 65 -9.97 12.25 -0.59
N ALA A 66 -9.54 12.32 -1.85
CA ALA A 66 -8.77 11.23 -2.46
C ALA A 66 -7.36 11.10 -1.87
N LEU A 67 -6.68 12.22 -1.59
CA LEU A 67 -5.33 12.23 -1.01
C LEU A 67 -5.32 11.85 0.48
N LEU A 68 -6.41 12.13 1.21
CA LEU A 68 -6.56 11.77 2.63
C LEU A 68 -7.22 10.41 2.85
N GLU A 69 -7.51 9.66 1.78
CA GLU A 69 -7.98 8.29 1.89
C GLU A 69 -6.99 7.47 2.77
N PRO A 70 -7.44 6.88 3.90
CA PRO A 70 -6.54 6.21 4.81
C PRO A 70 -5.76 5.06 4.18
N THR A 71 -4.52 4.85 4.63
CA THR A 71 -3.73 3.67 4.26
C THR A 71 -4.51 2.40 4.62
N ARG A 72 -4.74 1.55 3.62
CA ARG A 72 -5.43 0.27 3.79
C ARG A 72 -4.55 -0.68 4.61
N ILE A 73 -5.14 -1.30 5.64
CA ILE A 73 -4.46 -2.28 6.51
C ILE A 73 -4.80 -3.71 6.06
N TYR A 74 -3.78 -4.46 5.65
CA TYR A 74 -3.94 -5.79 5.05
C TYR A 74 -3.79 -6.97 6.01
N VAL A 75 -3.65 -6.73 7.32
CA VAL A 75 -3.40 -7.79 8.31
C VAL A 75 -4.42 -8.92 8.22
N LYS A 76 -5.72 -8.59 8.24
CA LYS A 76 -6.80 -9.59 8.18
C LYS A 76 -6.74 -10.45 6.90
N PRO A 77 -6.81 -9.89 5.68
CA PRO A 77 -6.80 -10.72 4.47
C PRO A 77 -5.50 -11.53 4.31
N VAL A 78 -4.34 -11.01 4.73
CA VAL A 78 -3.08 -11.76 4.67
C VAL A 78 -3.09 -12.95 5.64
N LEU A 79 -3.60 -12.77 6.86
CA LEU A 79 -3.72 -13.86 7.83
C LEU A 79 -4.73 -14.93 7.40
N GLU A 80 -5.84 -14.54 6.76
CA GLU A 80 -6.79 -15.51 6.20
C GLU A 80 -6.16 -16.28 5.02
N LEU A 81 -5.47 -15.59 4.10
CA LEU A 81 -4.77 -16.25 2.99
C LEU A 81 -3.70 -17.24 3.47
N ALA A 82 -2.98 -16.92 4.54
CA ALA A 82 -1.94 -17.77 5.11
C ALA A 82 -2.48 -19.10 5.70
N LYS A 83 -3.80 -19.22 5.93
CA LYS A 83 -4.44 -20.48 6.33
C LYS A 83 -4.68 -21.41 5.13
N GLU A 84 -4.93 -20.83 3.96
CA GLU A 84 -5.33 -21.54 2.75
C GLU A 84 -4.14 -21.93 1.87
N VAL A 85 -3.10 -21.09 1.84
CA VAL A 85 -1.93 -21.30 0.97
C VAL A 85 -0.62 -20.99 1.69
N ARG A 86 0.46 -21.62 1.21
CA ARG A 86 1.82 -21.26 1.65
C ARG A 86 2.26 -19.96 0.97
N ILE A 87 2.23 -18.86 1.72
CA ILE A 87 2.82 -17.59 1.30
C ILE A 87 4.35 -17.70 1.39
N LYS A 88 5.05 -17.47 0.28
CA LYS A 88 6.52 -17.55 0.18
C LYS A 88 7.24 -16.24 0.51
N GLY A 89 6.50 -15.14 0.54
CA GLY A 89 7.02 -13.81 0.83
C GLY A 89 5.94 -12.75 0.66
N CYS A 90 6.19 -11.57 1.22
CA CYS A 90 5.36 -10.39 1.06
C CYS A 90 6.25 -9.16 0.93
N ALA A 91 5.87 -8.23 0.06
CA ALA A 91 6.46 -6.90 -0.02
C ALA A 91 5.38 -5.86 0.35
N HIS A 92 5.67 -5.02 1.33
CA HIS A 92 4.81 -3.87 1.63
C HIS A 92 5.30 -2.68 0.81
N ILE A 93 4.56 -2.36 -0.24
CA ILE A 93 4.92 -1.29 -1.19
C ILE A 93 4.74 0.06 -0.52
N THR A 94 5.86 0.73 -0.20
CA THR A 94 5.88 1.97 0.59
C THR A 94 6.75 3.04 -0.09
N GLY A 95 7.83 3.52 0.55
CA GLY A 95 8.84 4.32 -0.12
C GLY A 95 9.56 3.48 -1.19
N GLY A 96 10.06 4.10 -2.26
CA GLY A 96 10.75 3.37 -3.35
C GLY A 96 9.85 2.63 -4.34
N GLY A 97 8.64 2.24 -3.91
CA GLY A 97 7.67 1.58 -4.77
C GLY A 97 8.02 0.11 -5.03
N PHE A 98 7.93 -0.33 -6.29
CA PHE A 98 8.20 -1.73 -6.67
C PHE A 98 9.69 -2.04 -6.89
N TYR A 99 10.52 -1.01 -7.06
CA TYR A 99 11.92 -1.17 -7.46
C TYR A 99 12.88 -1.28 -6.27
N GLU A 100 12.43 -0.94 -5.06
CA GLU A 100 13.16 -1.10 -3.79
C GLU A 100 12.61 -2.28 -3.00
#